data_AF-A0A7X6X392-F1
#
_entry.id   AF-A0A7X6X392-F1
#
_cell.length_a   1.000
_cell.length_b   1.000
_cell.length_c   1.000
_cell.angle_alpha   90.00
_cell.angle_beta   90.00
_cell.angle_gamma   90.00
#
_symmetry.space_group_name_H-M   'P 1'
#
loop_
_entity.id
_entity.type
_entity.pdbx_description
1 polymer ?
#
loop_
_entity_poly.entity_id
_entity_poly.type
_entity_poly.pdbx_seq_one_letter_code
_entity_poly.pdbx_strand_id
1 'polypeptide(L)' 'MEVDEVGDSRLAKTQTQRLTGAQILLQSLLREGVEVVFGYPGGAVLPIYDELYRMPAIKHFLTRHEQGAVHA' A
#
# COMPACT_ATOMS: atom_id res chain seq x y z
N MET A 1 45.80 23.06 19.11
CA MET A 1 45.10 23.57 17.92
C MET A 1 44.14 22.49 17.51
N GLU A 2 42.92 22.58 18.05
CA GLU A 2 41.83 21.66 17.72
C GLU A 2 41.56 21.79 16.22
N VAL A 3 41.71 20.69 15.50
CA VAL A 3 41.25 20.59 14.12
C VAL A 3 39.78 20.23 14.21
N ASP A 4 38.92 21.22 13.97
CA ASP A 4 37.48 21.06 13.93
C ASP A 4 37.10 19.95 12.94
N GLU A 5 36.56 18.85 13.46
CA GLU A 5 35.83 17.85 12.68
C GLU A 5 34.61 18.53 12.06
N VAL A 6 34.74 18.94 10.80
CA VAL A 6 33.60 19.33 9.96
C VAL A 6 32.74 18.09 9.73
N GLY A 7 31.81 17.86 10.65
CA GLY A 7 30.76 16.86 10.52
C GLY A 7 29.87 17.18 9.33
N ASP A 8 30.12 16.50 8.21
CA ASP A 8 29.32 16.57 6.99
C ASP A 8 27.90 16.05 7.26
N SER A 9 26.96 16.96 7.52
CA SER A 9 25.56 16.65 7.85
C SER A 9 24.70 16.33 6.61
N ARG A 10 25.25 15.73 5.55
CA ARG A 10 24.55 15.58 4.26
C ARG A 10 24.11 14.18 3.85
N LEU A 11 24.18 13.21 4.74
CA LEU A 11 23.56 11.91 4.50
C LEU A 11 22.29 11.77 5.33
N ALA A 12 21.26 12.57 5.00
CA ALA A 12 19.89 12.20 5.32
C ALA A 12 19.63 10.87 4.63
N LYS A 13 19.83 9.76 5.37
CA LYS A 13 19.55 8.41 4.90
C LYS A 13 18.12 8.43 4.37
N THR A 14 17.95 8.31 3.06
CA THR A 14 16.66 7.96 2.46
C THR A 14 16.27 6.64 3.09
N GLN A 15 15.46 6.68 4.14
CA GLN A 15 14.89 5.50 4.76
C GLN A 15 13.98 4.90 3.70
N THR A 16 14.49 3.93 2.94
CA THR A 16 13.67 3.08 2.09
C THR A 16 12.78 2.29 3.03
N GLN A 17 11.60 2.84 3.31
CA GLN A 17 10.60 2.18 4.14
C GLN A 17 10.22 0.89 3.42
N ARG A 18 10.51 -0.27 4.02
CA ARG A 18 10.12 -1.55 3.44
C ARG A 18 8.62 -1.68 3.55
N LEU A 19 7.94 -1.63 2.42
CA LEU A 19 6.52 -1.89 2.31
C LEU A 19 6.27 -3.36 2.02
N THR A 20 5.15 -3.89 2.49
CA THR A 20 4.67 -5.22 2.07
C THR A 20 4.17 -5.17 0.63
N GLY A 21 4.08 -6.34 -0.03
CA GLY A 21 3.51 -6.40 -1.39
C GLY A 21 2.08 -5.85 -1.46
N ALA A 22 1.27 -6.11 -0.43
CA ALA A 22 -0.09 -5.58 -0.31
C ALA A 22 -0.11 -4.04 -0.22
N GLN A 23 0.80 -3.45 0.58
CA GLN A 23 0.93 -2.00 0.69
C GLN A 23 1.34 -1.36 -0.64
N ILE A 24 2.30 -1.97 -1.34
CA ILE A 24 2.75 -1.48 -2.65
C ILE A 24 1.59 -1.53 -3.65
N LEU A 25 0.82 -2.62 -3.67
CA LEU A 25 -0.34 -2.75 -4.54
C LEU A 25 -1.37 -1.66 -4.27
N LEU A 26 -1.81 -1.48 -3.03
CA LEU A 26 -2.85 -0.51 -2.68
C LEU A 26 -2.39 0.93 -2.89
N GLN A 27 -1.13 1.26 -2.57
CA GLN A 27 -0.58 2.58 -2.89
C GLN A 27 -0.52 2.83 -4.40
N SER A 28 -0.24 1.81 -5.21
CA SER A 28 -0.26 1.93 -6.66
C SER A 28 -1.67 2.23 -7.15
N LEU A 29 -2.68 1.49 -6.67
CA LEU A 29 -4.09 1.74 -7.01
C LEU A 29 -4.51 3.17 -6.63
N LEU A 30 -4.14 3.62 -5.44
CA LEU A 30 -4.45 4.98 -4.98
C LEU A 30 -3.82 6.06 -5.89
N ARG A 31 -2.57 5.85 -6.35
CA ARG A 31 -1.87 6.77 -7.26
C ARG A 31 -2.52 6.83 -8.64
N GLU A 32 -3.08 5.72 -9.09
CA GLU A 32 -3.88 5.64 -10.32
C GLU A 32 -5.30 6.21 -10.15
N GLY A 33 -5.63 6.75 -8.97
CA GLY A 33 -6.93 7.36 -8.69
C GLY A 33 -8.06 6.34 -8.51
N VAL A 34 -7.74 5.10 -8.15
CA VAL A 34 -8.76 4.08 -7.87
C VAL A 34 -9.46 4.39 -6.55
N GLU A 35 -10.76 4.67 -6.63
CA GLU A 35 -11.62 4.96 -5.47
C GLU A 35 -12.36 3.72 -4.97
N VAL A 36 -12.57 2.72 -5.84
CA VAL A 36 -13.44 1.56 -5.56
C VAL A 36 -12.80 0.26 -6.02
N VAL A 37 -12.91 -0.79 -5.20
CA VAL A 37 -12.49 -2.16 -5.53
C VAL A 37 -13.63 -3.13 -5.25
N PHE A 38 -14.02 -3.91 -6.26
CA PHE A 38 -14.92 -5.05 -6.12
C PHE A 38 -14.11 -6.32 -5.90
N GLY A 39 -14.50 -7.15 -4.94
CA GLY A 39 -13.77 -8.40 -4.72
C GLY A 39 -14.47 -9.40 -3.82
N TYR A 40 -13.94 -10.63 -3.87
CA TYR A 40 -14.32 -11.72 -2.99
C TYR A 40 -13.07 -12.20 -2.22
N PRO A 41 -13.10 -12.27 -0.88
CA PRO A 41 -11.94 -12.65 -0.09
C PRO A 41 -11.68 -14.16 -0.17
N GLY A 42 -10.41 -14.54 -0.15
CA GLY A 42 -9.94 -15.91 -0.08
C GLY A 42 -8.61 -16.00 0.67
N GLY A 43 -8.23 -17.18 1.15
CA GLY A 43 -7.09 -17.35 2.06
C GLY A 43 -5.77 -16.77 1.54
N ALA A 44 -5.49 -16.89 0.23
CA ALA A 44 -4.26 -16.40 -0.37
C ALA A 44 -4.18 -14.86 -0.46
N VAL A 45 -5.33 -14.17 -0.50
CA VAL A 45 -5.40 -12.71 -0.70
C VAL A 45 -5.69 -11.95 0.60
N LEU A 46 -5.79 -12.64 1.75
CA LEU A 46 -6.03 -12.01 3.05
C LEU A 46 -5.08 -10.85 3.37
N PRO A 47 -3.76 -10.91 3.09
CA PRO A 47 -2.86 -9.78 3.36
C PRO A 47 -3.24 -8.49 2.62
N ILE A 48 -3.90 -8.60 1.45
CA ILE A 48 -4.40 -7.44 0.71
C ILE A 48 -5.64 -6.87 1.40
N TYR A 49 -6.56 -7.73 1.84
CA TYR A 49 -7.76 -7.32 2.56
C TYR A 49 -7.45 -6.69 3.91
N ASP A 50 -6.43 -7.19 4.62
CA ASP A 50 -5.96 -6.63 5.89
C ASP A 50 -5.46 -5.18 5.71
N GLU A 51 -4.66 -4.94 4.67
CA GLU A 51 -4.17 -3.59 4.37
C GLU A 51 -5.27 -2.69 3.77
N LEU A 52 -6.18 -3.25 2.97
CA LEU A 52 -7.31 -2.52 2.40
C LEU A 52 -8.24 -2.01 3.50
N TYR A 53 -8.46 -2.81 4.54
CA TYR A 53 -9.22 -2.40 5.72
C TYR A 53 -8.58 -1.22 6.47
N ARG A 54 -7.24 -1.10 6.42
CA ARG A 54 -6.48 0.01 7.03
C ARG A 54 -6.45 1.26 6.16
N MET A 55 -6.89 1.18 4.91
CA MET A 55 -6.82 2.26 3.92
C MET A 55 -8.23 2.72 3.51
N PRO A 56 -8.86 3.64 4.27
CA PRO A 56 -10.25 4.06 4.01
C PRO A 56 -10.43 4.85 2.70
N ALA A 57 -9.34 5.25 2.04
CA ALA A 57 -9.37 5.95 0.77
C ALA A 57 -9.87 5.09 -0.40
N ILE A 58 -9.78 3.75 -0.29
CA ILE A 58 -10.29 2.82 -1.30
C ILE A 58 -11.51 2.11 -0.71
N LYS A 59 -12.66 2.28 -1.36
CA LYS A 59 -13.91 1.64 -0.94
C LYS A 59 -13.98 0.21 -1.48
N HIS A 60 -14.09 -0.77 -0.60
CA HIS A 60 -14.29 -2.16 -0.99
C HIS A 60 -15.77 -2.53 -1.04
N PHE A 61 -16.18 -3.24 -2.10
CA PHE A 61 -17.47 -3.90 -2.18
C PHE A 61 -17.29 -5.41 -2.26
N LEU A 62 -17.84 -6.10 -1.27
CA LEU A 62 -17.87 -7.56 -1.23
C LEU A 62 -18.91 -8.08 -2.21
N THR A 63 -18.46 -8.88 -3.17
CA THR A 63 -19.36 -9.58 -4.09
C THR A 63 -19.77 -10.95 -3.53
N ARG A 64 -20.68 -11.67 -4.19
CA ARG A 64 -21.05 -13.05 -3.82
C ARG A 64 -20.28 -14.11 -4.60
N HIS A 65 -19.86 -13.76 -5.81
CA HIS A 65 -19.05 -14.57 -6.70
C HIS A 65 -18.06 -13.66 -7.41
N GLU A 66 -16.89 -14.19 -7.76
CA GLU A 66 -15.85 -13.48 -8.50
C GLU A 66 -16.35 -13.01 -9.87
N GLN A 67 -17.23 -13.79 -10.51
CA GLN A 67 -17.92 -13.37 -11.74
C GLN A 67 -18.69 -12.06 -11.53
N GLY A 68 -19.34 -11.90 -10.37
CA GLY A 68 -20.03 -10.67 -10.00
C GLY A 68 -19.09 -9.50 -9.71
N ALA A 69 -17.83 -9.74 -9.34
CA ALA A 69 -16.83 -8.68 -9.19
C ALA A 69 -16.32 -8.14 -10.53
N VAL A 70 -16.27 -8.99 -11.56
CA VAL A 70 -15.77 -8.61 -12.90
C VAL A 70 -16.82 -7.88 -13.73
N HIS A 71 -18.11 -8.15 -13.52
CA HIS A 71 -19.21 -7.55 -14.30
C HIS A 71 -19.79 -6.26 -13.66
N ALA A 72 -19.32 -5.89 -12.46
CA ALA A 72 -19.79 -4.74 -11.71
C ALA A 72 -19.18 -3.42 -12.19
#